data_AF-A0AAU9UR70-F1
#
_entry.id   AF-A0AAU9UR70-F1
#
_cell.length_a   1.000
_cell.length_b   1.000
_cell.length_c   1.000
_cell.angle_alpha   90.00
_cell.angle_beta   90.00
_cell.angle_gamma   90.00
#
_symmetry.space_group_name_H-M   'P 1'
#
loop_
_entity.id
_entity.type
_entity.pdbx_description
1 polymer ?
#
loop_
_entity_poly.entity_id
_entity_poly.type
_entity_poly.pdbx_seq_one_letter_code
_entity_poly.pdbx_strand_id
1 'polypeptide(L)'
;MEYPEVNNLHFRYLLFFVFHRGQKAAEAARDIWDLYGEGIIGESTARKWFAKFKNLDFDVDDTPSSRRFSKSDKERLKAQRRMVAKQALATILRKLAEKIN
;
A
#
# COMPACT_ATOMS: atom_id res chain seq x y z
N MET A 1 -26.53 -5.46 -6.40
CA MET A 1 -26.05 -4.11 -6.76
C MET A 1 -24.97 -4.32 -7.79
N GLU A 2 -25.27 -4.06 -9.05
CA GLU A 2 -24.36 -4.33 -10.17
C GLU A 2 -23.41 -3.13 -10.29
N TYR A 3 -22.10 -3.36 -10.14
CA TYR A 3 -21.09 -2.32 -10.30
C TYR A 3 -20.60 -2.37 -11.76
N PRO A 4 -21.14 -1.54 -12.66
CA PRO A 4 -20.74 -1.56 -14.06
C PRO A 4 -19.24 -1.27 -14.14
N GLU A 5 -18.58 -1.90 -15.11
CA GLU A 5 -17.12 -2.03 -15.27
C GLU A 5 -16.30 -0.73 -15.36
N VAL A 6 -16.89 0.42 -15.03
CA VAL A 6 -16.26 1.73 -15.03
C VAL A 6 -15.71 2.03 -13.63
N ASN A 7 -14.43 1.74 -13.47
CA ASN A 7 -13.54 2.15 -12.39
C ASN A 7 -13.77 1.53 -10.99
N ASN A 8 -13.22 0.32 -10.85
CA ASN A 8 -12.86 -0.39 -9.61
C ASN A 8 -11.87 0.40 -8.68
N LEU A 9 -11.77 1.72 -8.82
CA LEU A 9 -10.85 2.62 -8.11
C LEU A 9 -11.04 2.57 -6.60
N HIS A 10 -12.30 2.47 -6.15
CA HIS A 10 -12.64 2.33 -4.73
C HIS A 10 -11.91 1.13 -4.10
N PHE A 11 -11.98 -0.03 -4.74
CA PHE A 11 -11.36 -1.25 -4.24
C PHE A 11 -9.84 -1.23 -4.37
N ARG A 12 -9.29 -0.50 -5.35
CA ARG A 12 -7.84 -0.27 -5.45
C ARG A 12 -7.33 0.61 -4.30
N TYR A 13 -8.08 1.64 -3.91
CA TYR A 13 -7.76 2.44 -2.72
C TYR A 13 -7.86 1.61 -1.45
N LEU A 14 -8.86 0.73 -1.33
CA LEU A 14 -8.94 -0.22 -0.21
C LEU A 14 -7.72 -1.14 -0.19
N LEU A 15 -7.32 -1.72 -1.34
CA LEU A 15 -6.10 -2.53 -1.47
C LEU A 15 -4.83 -1.74 -1.10
N PHE A 16 -4.76 -0.46 -1.46
CA PHE A 16 -3.64 0.41 -1.11
C PHE A 16 -3.56 0.69 0.39
N PHE A 17 -4.71 0.92 1.03
CA PHE A 17 -4.82 1.14 2.47
C PHE A 17 -4.39 -0.11 3.26
N VAL A 18 -4.93 -1.28 2.94
CA VAL A 18 -4.57 -2.55 3.60
C VAL A 18 -3.12 -2.97 3.34
N PHE A 19 -2.58 -2.67 2.15
CA PHE A 19 -1.15 -2.83 1.86
C PHE A 19 -0.28 -1.99 2.81
N HIS A 20 -0.65 -0.74 3.07
CA HIS A 20 0.06 0.13 4.02
C HIS A 20 -0.03 -0.36 5.46
N ARG A 21 -1.09 -1.09 5.82
CA ARG A 21 -1.22 -1.77 7.12
C ARG A 21 -0.41 -3.06 7.22
N GLY A 22 0.24 -3.50 6.14
CA GLY A 22 1.10 -4.69 6.12
C GLY A 22 0.36 -6.02 5.96
N GLN A 23 -0.92 -6.00 5.59
CA GLN A 23 -1.68 -7.23 5.30
C GLN A 23 -1.15 -7.92 4.04
N LYS A 24 -1.43 -9.22 3.86
CA LYS A 24 -1.11 -9.94 2.62
C LYS A 24 -2.21 -9.75 1.58
N ALA A 25 -1.85 -9.82 0.29
CA ALA A 25 -2.80 -9.64 -0.81
C ALA A 25 -4.00 -10.62 -0.75
N ALA A 26 -3.75 -11.87 -0.37
CA ALA A 26 -4.80 -12.89 -0.26
C ALA A 26 -5.78 -12.61 0.89
N GLU A 27 -5.28 -12.08 2.02
CA GLU A 27 -6.10 -11.66 3.15
C GLU A 27 -6.93 -10.44 2.75
N ALA A 28 -6.29 -9.42 2.17
CA ALA A 28 -6.96 -8.23 1.68
C ALA A 28 -8.08 -8.52 0.67
N ALA A 29 -7.87 -9.48 -0.25
CA ALA A 29 -8.90 -9.88 -1.21
C ALA A 29 -10.12 -10.52 -0.51
N ARG A 30 -9.89 -11.41 0.47
CA ARG A 30 -10.96 -12.04 1.25
C ARG A 30 -11.71 -11.03 2.12
N ASP A 31 -10.99 -10.15 2.83
CA ASP A 31 -11.61 -9.12 3.67
C ASP A 31 -12.53 -8.21 2.83
N ILE A 32 -12.10 -7.85 1.61
CA ILE A 32 -12.90 -7.05 0.69
C ILE A 32 -14.14 -7.83 0.19
N TRP A 33 -14.01 -9.13 -0.10
CA TRP A 33 -15.17 -9.97 -0.45
C TRP A 33 -16.18 -10.07 0.68
N ASP A 34 -15.72 -10.29 1.92
CA ASP A 34 -16.59 -10.44 3.07
C ASP A 34 -17.38 -9.14 3.36
N LEU A 35 -16.77 -7.98 3.11
CA LEU A 35 -17.42 -6.67 3.32
C LEU A 35 -18.35 -6.23 2.19
N TYR A 36 -17.99 -6.52 0.94
CA TYR A 36 -18.66 -5.92 -0.24
C TYR A 36 -19.36 -6.93 -1.15
N GLY A 37 -19.18 -8.23 -0.89
CA GLY A 37 -19.71 -9.32 -1.71
C GLY A 37 -18.62 -10.03 -2.51
N GLU A 38 -18.88 -11.30 -2.81
CA GLU A 38 -18.00 -12.13 -3.62
C GLU A 38 -17.92 -11.63 -5.07
N GLY A 39 -16.75 -11.79 -5.70
CA GLY A 39 -16.56 -11.45 -7.12
C GLY A 39 -16.15 -10.01 -7.42
N ILE A 40 -16.02 -9.15 -6.41
CA ILE A 40 -15.66 -7.74 -6.57
C ILE A 40 -14.19 -7.52 -7.01
N ILE A 41 -13.23 -8.13 -6.30
CA ILE A 41 -11.81 -8.17 -6.69
C ILE A 41 -11.28 -9.58 -6.58
N GLY A 42 -10.78 -10.15 -7.68
CA GLY A 42 -10.07 -11.43 -7.64
C GLY A 42 -8.76 -11.36 -6.85
N GLU A 43 -8.36 -12.46 -6.20
CA GLU A 43 -7.06 -12.54 -5.53
C GLU A 43 -5.89 -12.23 -6.50
N SER A 44 -5.99 -12.69 -7.75
CA SER A 44 -5.00 -12.40 -8.80
C SER A 44 -4.86 -10.89 -9.05
N THR A 45 -5.97 -10.15 -9.02
CA THR A 45 -5.99 -8.69 -9.14
C THR A 45 -5.36 -8.03 -7.92
N ALA A 46 -5.70 -8.47 -6.71
CA ALA A 46 -5.07 -7.96 -5.48
C ALA A 46 -3.55 -8.16 -5.49
N ARG A 47 -3.06 -9.34 -5.92
CA ARG A 47 -1.63 -9.62 -6.06
C ARG A 47 -0.93 -8.70 -7.07
N LYS A 48 -1.57 -8.42 -8.22
CA LYS A 48 -1.05 -7.47 -9.23
C LYS A 48 -0.90 -6.06 -8.65
N TRP A 49 -1.92 -5.56 -7.95
CA TRP A 49 -1.86 -4.25 -7.30
C TRP A 49 -0.80 -4.18 -6.21
N PHE A 50 -0.68 -5.22 -5.39
CA PHE A 50 0.36 -5.30 -4.37
C PHE A 50 1.76 -5.31 -4.98
N ALA A 51 1.97 -5.96 -6.12
CA ALA A 51 3.24 -5.89 -6.85
C ALA A 51 3.53 -4.46 -7.34
N LYS A 52 2.52 -3.75 -7.84
CA LYS A 52 2.61 -2.33 -8.23
C LYS A 52 3.02 -1.46 -7.04
N PHE A 53 2.35 -1.60 -5.89
CA PHE A 53 2.66 -0.85 -4.68
C PHE A 53 4.06 -1.15 -4.11
N LYS A 54 4.51 -2.41 -4.18
CA LYS A 54 5.89 -2.77 -3.82
C LYS A 54 6.94 -2.08 -4.70
N ASN A 55 6.60 -1.81 -5.96
CA ASN A 55 7.43 -1.08 -6.90
C ASN A 55 7.33 0.45 -6.77
N LEU A 56 6.71 0.93 -5.68
CA LEU A 56 6.47 2.35 -5.38
C LEU A 56 5.65 3.06 -6.46
N ASP A 57 4.84 2.29 -7.20
CA ASP A 57 3.88 2.82 -8.14
C ASP A 57 2.51 2.80 -7.45
N PHE A 58 2.09 3.99 -7.02
CA PHE A 58 0.88 4.21 -6.24
C PHE A 58 -0.23 4.85 -7.06
N ASP A 59 -0.03 4.96 -8.38
CA ASP A 59 -1.08 5.42 -9.26
C ASP A 59 -2.15 4.34 -9.34
N VAL A 60 -3.30 4.59 -8.71
CA VAL A 60 -4.42 3.65 -8.66
C VAL A 60 -5.31 3.75 -9.91
N ASP A 61 -5.11 4.78 -10.72
CA ASP A 61 -5.76 4.93 -12.01
C ASP A 61 -5.12 4.02 -13.07
N ASP A 62 -5.92 3.56 -14.03
CA ASP A 62 -5.47 2.79 -15.21
C ASP A 62 -5.06 3.70 -16.36
N THR A 63 -5.09 5.03 -16.17
CA THR A 63 -4.57 5.95 -17.17
C THR A 63 -3.12 5.62 -17.53
N PRO A 64 -2.73 5.69 -18.82
CA PRO A 64 -1.36 5.44 -19.24
C PRO A 64 -0.44 6.35 -18.45
N SER A 65 0.32 5.78 -17.51
CA SER A 65 0.99 6.55 -16.47
C SER A 65 1.90 7.60 -17.12
N SER A 66 1.52 8.87 -17.04
CA SER A 66 2.43 9.98 -17.37
C SER A 66 3.42 10.24 -16.22
N ARG A 67 3.33 9.47 -15.12
CA ARG A 67 4.22 9.54 -13.96
C ARG A 67 4.95 8.24 -13.69
N ARG A 68 5.84 7.86 -14.60
CA ARG A 68 6.94 6.97 -14.22
C ARG A 68 7.85 7.78 -13.29
N PHE A 69 7.68 7.67 -11.97
CA PHE A 69 8.67 8.21 -11.03
C PHE A 69 10.04 7.76 -11.50
N SER A 70 10.94 8.73 -11.70
CA SER A 70 12.28 8.41 -12.16
C SER A 70 12.92 7.48 -11.14
N LYS A 71 13.92 6.69 -11.56
CA LYS A 71 14.69 5.84 -10.64
C LYS A 71 15.20 6.64 -9.44
N SER A 72 15.54 7.92 -9.66
CA SER A 72 15.96 8.87 -8.63
C SER A 72 14.86 9.13 -7.58
N ASP A 73 13.63 9.40 -8.02
CA ASP A 73 12.50 9.67 -7.11
C ASP A 73 12.18 8.48 -6.21
N LYS A 74 12.25 7.27 -6.78
CA LYS A 74 12.06 6.02 -6.03
C LYS A 74 13.13 5.81 -4.96
N GLU A 75 14.40 6.07 -5.29
CA GLU A 75 15.50 6.00 -4.32
C GLU A 75 15.38 7.08 -3.23
N ARG A 76 14.96 8.29 -3.58
CA ARG A 76 14.74 9.38 -2.64
C ARG A 76 13.64 9.04 -1.62
N LEU A 77 12.52 8.49 -2.09
CA LEU A 77 11.43 8.05 -1.21
C LEU A 77 11.88 6.91 -0.27
N LYS A 78 12.67 5.96 -0.78
CA LYS A 78 13.25 4.87 0.02
C LYS A 78 14.20 5.40 1.10
N ALA A 79 15.03 6.39 0.76
CA ALA A 79 15.93 7.06 1.71
C ALA A 79 15.14 7.79 2.79
N GLN A 80 14.08 8.53 2.44
CA GLN A 80 13.21 9.20 3.40
C GLN A 80 12.56 8.22 4.37
N ARG A 81 11.99 7.11 3.89
CA ARG A 81 11.40 6.07 4.76
C ARG A 81 12.41 5.49 5.74
N ARG A 82 13.64 5.19 5.27
CA ARG A 82 14.74 4.71 6.14
C ARG A 82 15.11 5.74 7.20
N MET A 83 15.15 7.02 6.84
CA MET A 83 15.47 8.10 7.76
C MET A 83 14.41 8.26 8.85
N VAL A 84 13.13 8.26 8.46
CA VAL A 84 12.00 8.30 9.40
C VAL A 84 12.03 7.09 10.34
N ALA A 85 12.27 5.88 9.82
CA ALA A 85 12.38 4.68 10.65
C ALA A 85 13.55 4.75 11.65
N LYS A 86 14.73 5.22 11.21
CA LYS A 86 15.88 5.44 12.10
C LYS A 86 15.59 6.47 13.18
N GLN A 87 14.93 7.58 12.83
CA GLN A 87 14.58 8.63 13.78
C GLN A 87 13.57 8.13 14.83
N ALA A 88 12.58 7.33 14.41
CA ALA A 88 11.63 6.70 15.32
C ALA A 88 12.34 5.77 16.31
N LEU A 89 13.24 4.91 15.83
CA LEU A 89 14.04 4.02 16.69
C LEU A 89 14.91 4.79 17.69
N ALA A 90 15.62 5.83 17.24
CA ALA A 90 16.44 6.66 18.12
C ALA A 90 15.60 7.33 19.23
N THR A 91 14.40 7.79 18.88
CA THR A 91 13.47 8.41 19.83
C THR A 91 12.99 7.40 20.88
N ILE A 92 12.69 6.17 20.47
CA ILE A 92 12.27 5.09 21.38
C ILE A 92 13.41 4.72 22.34
N LEU A 93 14.63 4.55 21.82
CA LEU A 93 15.81 4.22 22.64
C LEU A 93 16.08 5.30 23.70
N ARG A 94 15.99 6.58 23.32
CA ARG A 94 16.16 7.69 24.26
C ARG A 94 15.13 7.64 25.39
N LYS A 95 13.86 7.43 25.06
CA LYS A 95 12.77 7.31 26.04
C LYS A 95 12.92 6.09 26.96
N LEU A 96 13.50 5.00 26.48
CA LEU A 96 13.78 3.82 27.31
C LEU A 96 14.93 4.09 28.27
N ALA A 97 15.99 4.76 27.82
CA ALA A 97 17.12 5.15 28.67
C ALA A 97 16.70 6.11 29.79
N GLU A 98 15.83 7.08 29.49
CA GLU A 98 15.26 8.01 30.47
C GLU A 98 14.38 7.32 31.53
N LYS A 99 13.82 6.14 31.24
CA LYS A 99 12.97 5.38 32.18
C LYS A 99 13.73 4.42 33.09
N ILE A 100 14.98 4.09 32.73
CA ILE A 100 15.84 3.17 33.49
C ILE A 100 16.67 3.95 34.53
N ASN A 101 16.74 5.28 34.40
CA ASN A 101 17.36 6.21 35.35
C ASN A 101 16.30 6.88 36.23
#